data_AF-A0A6V7JE08-F1
#
_entry.id   AF-A0A6V7JE08-F1
#
_cell.length_a   1.000
_cell.length_b   1.000
_cell.length_c   1.000
_cell.angle_alpha   90.00
_cell.angle_beta   90.00
_cell.angle_gamma   90.00
#
_symmetry.space_group_name_H-M   'P 1'
#
loop_
_entity.id
_entity.type
_entity.pdbx_description
1 polymer ?
#
loop_
_entity_poly.entity_id
_entity_poly.type
_entity_poly.pdbx_seq_one_letter_code
_entity_poly.pdbx_strand_id
1 'polypeptide(L)' 'TLHNYIIWRLVMSIMPHMIDEYQQKRVEFRKILSGILSERNRWSQCVEWTNKKLGMAVGALFIRDNFNNESK' A
#
# COMPACT_ATOMS: atom_id res chain seq x y z
N THR A 1 4.20 26.21 14.19
CA THR A 1 4.36 25.83 12.77
C THR A 1 4.88 24.40 12.59
N LEU A 2 5.95 23.97 13.27
CA LEU A 2 6.48 22.59 13.20
C LEU A 2 5.49 21.52 13.70
N HIS A 3 4.78 21.80 14.79
CA HIS A 3 3.79 20.88 15.37
C HIS A 3 2.73 20.43 14.36
N ASN A 4 2.08 21.40 13.69
CA ASN A 4 1.05 21.12 12.68
C ASN A 4 1.61 20.32 11.50
N TYR A 5 2.85 20.61 11.09
CA TYR A 5 3.51 19.86 10.02
C TYR A 5 3.73 18.39 10.41
N ILE A 6 4.23 18.13 11.63
CA ILE A 6 4.46 16.76 12.12
C ILE A 6 3.13 16.00 12.21
N ILE A 7 2.08 16.63 12.76
CA ILE A 7 0.74 16.04 12.81
C ILE A 7 0.26 15.69 11.41
N TRP A 8 0.39 16.61 10.45
CA TRP A 8 -0.01 16.36 9.06
C TRP A 8 0.74 15.17 8.46
N ARG A 9 2.06 15.06 8.69
CA ARG A 9 2.86 13.92 8.21
C ARG A 9 2.40 12.58 8.81
N LEU A 10 2.03 12.57 10.09
CA LEU A 10 1.48 11.40 10.75
C LEU A 10 0.09 11.03 10.20
N VAL A 11 -0.81 12.01 10.08
CA VAL A 11 -2.14 11.81 9.53
C VAL A 11 -2.06 11.20 8.13
N MET A 12 -1.17 11.70 7.28
CA MET A 12 -0.97 11.16 5.93
C MET A 12 -0.40 9.74 5.90
N SER A 13 0.33 9.30 6.94
CA SER A 13 0.88 7.94 7.01
C SER A 13 -0.13 6.90 7.50
N ILE A 14 -1.06 7.29 8.38
CA ILE A 14 -2.07 6.39 8.96
C ILE A 14 -3.36 6.30 8.13
N MET A 15 -3.69 7.35 7.37
CA MET A 15 -4.88 7.43 6.50
C MET A 15 -5.12 6.23 5.55
N PRO A 16 -4.11 5.54 4.97
CA PRO A 16 -4.32 4.32 4.16
C PRO A 16 -4.95 3.15 4.93
N HIS A 17 -4.86 3.16 6.26
CA HIS A 17 -5.26 2.09 7.15
C HIS A 17 -6.58 2.39 7.87
N MET A 18 -7.18 3.55 7.60
CA MET A 18 -8.45 3.98 8.16
C MET A 18 -9.64 3.49 7.31
N ILE A 19 -10.85 3.70 7.84
CA ILE A 19 -12.12 3.41 7.14
C ILE A 19 -12.28 4.23 5.84
N ASP A 20 -13.20 3.79 4.99
CA ASP A 20 -13.36 4.28 3.61
C ASP A 20 -13.57 5.79 3.49
N GLU A 21 -14.24 6.42 4.47
CA GLU A 21 -14.48 7.87 4.49
C GLU A 21 -13.16 8.67 4.45
N TYR A 22 -12.17 8.27 5.25
CA TYR A 22 -10.85 8.90 5.26
C TYR A 22 -10.06 8.56 3.99
N GLN A 23 -10.23 7.34 3.46
CA GLN A 23 -9.55 6.95 2.24
C GLN A 23 -10.06 7.74 1.03
N GLN A 24 -11.36 8.01 0.92
CA GLN A 24 -11.92 8.85 -0.14
C GLN A 24 -11.27 10.24 -0.16
N LYS A 25 -11.12 10.87 1.00
CA LYS A 25 -10.42 12.17 1.11
C LYS A 25 -8.96 12.10 0.69
N ARG A 26 -8.28 11.00 0.98
CA ARG A 26 -6.92 10.75 0.47
C ARG A 26 -6.88 10.62 -1.04
N VAL A 27 -7.85 9.95 -1.65
CA VAL A 27 -7.94 9.79 -3.11
C VAL A 27 -8.16 11.14 -3.78
N GLU A 28 -9.10 11.95 -3.27
CA GLU A 28 -9.35 13.32 -3.74
C GLU A 28 -8.06 14.15 -3.74
N PHE A 29 -7.30 14.10 -2.64
CA PHE A 29 -6.03 14.80 -2.52
C PHE A 29 -4.96 14.29 -3.51
N ARG A 30 -4.83 12.97 -3.66
CA ARG A 30 -3.87 12.34 -4.59
C ARG A 30 -4.22 12.54 -6.06
N LYS A 31 -5.50 12.65 -6.37
CA LYS A 31 -5.98 12.97 -7.72
C LYS A 31 -5.46 14.32 -8.17
N ILE A 32 -5.49 15.31 -7.28
CA ILE A 32 -4.99 16.66 -7.57
C ILE A 32 -3.46 16.67 -7.66
N LEU A 33 -2.76 16.06 -6.70
CA LEU A 33 -1.29 16.15 -6.63
C LEU A 33 -0.54 15.25 -7.62
N SER A 34 -1.09 14.08 -7.94
CA SER A 34 -0.38 13.02 -8.66
C SER A 34 -1.15 12.51 -9.88
N GLY A 35 -2.31 13.09 -10.19
CA GLY A 35 -3.14 12.66 -11.33
C GLY A 35 -3.77 11.26 -11.18
N ILE A 36 -3.73 10.68 -9.98
CA ILE A 36 -4.26 9.34 -9.73
C ILE A 36 -5.79 9.39 -9.78
N LEU A 37 -6.39 8.66 -10.74
CA LEU A 37 -7.84 8.67 -10.96
C LEU A 37 -8.61 7.81 -9.94
N SER A 38 -8.01 6.72 -9.46
CA SER A 38 -8.59 5.81 -8.48
C SER A 38 -7.49 5.11 -7.67
N GLU A 39 -7.84 4.68 -6.45
CA GLU A 39 -6.96 3.81 -5.68
C GLU A 39 -6.94 2.39 -6.26
N ARG A 40 -5.82 1.69 -6.06
CA ARG A 40 -5.72 0.26 -6.39
C ARG A 40 -6.77 -0.52 -5.62
N ASN A 41 -7.21 -1.64 -6.17
CA ASN A 41 -8.08 -2.55 -5.44
C ASN A 41 -7.44 -2.96 -4.09
N ARG A 42 -8.27 -3.20 -3.07
CA ARG A 42 -7.78 -3.42 -1.69
C ARG A 42 -6.87 -4.65 -1.60
N TRP A 43 -7.18 -5.73 -2.32
CA TRP A 43 -6.38 -6.95 -2.28
C TRP A 43 -4.97 -6.72 -2.84
N SER A 44 -4.81 -5.92 -3.91
CA SER A 44 -3.49 -5.60 -4.47
C SER A 44 -2.67 -4.77 -3.49
N GLN A 45 -3.30 -3.83 -2.77
CA GLN A 45 -2.65 -3.10 -1.69
C GLN A 45 -2.19 -4.05 -0.57
N CYS A 46 -3.02 -5.02 -0.17
CA CYS A 46 -2.65 -6.01 0.84
C CYS A 46 -1.47 -6.89 0.38
N VAL A 47 -1.47 -7.33 -0.88
CA VAL A 47 -0.35 -8.09 -1.46
C VAL A 47 0.92 -7.25 -1.44
N GLU A 48 0.86 -5.99 -1.86
CA GLU A 48 1.99 -5.07 -1.86
C GLU A 48 2.56 -4.84 -0.44
N TRP A 49 1.69 -4.59 0.54
CA TRP A 49 2.12 -4.41 1.93
C TRP A 49 2.72 -5.68 2.54
N THR A 50 2.11 -6.83 2.27
CA THR A 50 2.60 -8.12 2.74
C THR A 50 3.96 -8.41 2.12
N ASN A 51 4.12 -8.22 0.81
CA ASN A 51 5.40 -8.41 0.13
C ASN A 51 6.47 -7.45 0.66
N LYS A 52 6.11 -6.20 0.97
CA LYS A 52 7.04 -5.21 1.55
C LYS A 52 7.53 -5.59 2.95
N LYS A 53 6.72 -6.28 3.75
CA LYS A 53 7.07 -6.64 5.14
C LYS A 53 7.60 -8.07 5.28
N LEU A 54 7.13 -8.98 4.43
CA LEU A 54 7.37 -10.42 4.51
C LEU A 54 7.88 -10.98 3.17
N GLY A 55 8.64 -10.19 2.42
CA GLY A 55 9.03 -10.51 1.04
C GLY A 55 9.72 -11.87 0.88
N MET A 56 10.55 -12.31 1.83
CA MET A 56 11.16 -13.64 1.79
C MET A 56 10.12 -14.76 1.95
N ALA A 57 9.16 -14.60 2.86
CA ALA A 57 8.11 -15.59 3.07
C ALA A 57 7.16 -15.65 1.86
N VAL A 58 6.76 -14.50 1.32
CA VAL A 58 5.95 -14.41 0.09
C VAL A 58 6.71 -14.98 -1.11
N GLY A 59 8.01 -14.71 -1.22
CA GLY A 59 8.87 -15.26 -2.27
C GLY A 59 9.01 -16.78 -2.19
N ALA A 60 9.16 -17.34 -0.99
CA ALA A 60 9.19 -18.79 -0.79
C ALA A 60 7.88 -19.46 -1.21
N LEU A 61 6.74 -18.86 -0.87
CA LEU A 61 5.41 -19.32 -1.33
C LEU A 61 5.32 -19.25 -2.86
N PHE A 62 5.75 -18.14 -3.46
CA PHE A 62 5.71 -17.97 -4.91
C PHE A 62 6.54 -19.01 -5.66
N ILE A 63 7.77 -19.27 -5.21
CA ILE A 63 8.65 -20.30 -5.81
C ILE A 63 8.01 -21.68 -5.69
N ARG A 64 7.53 -22.04 -4.48
CA ARG A 64 6.89 -23.35 -4.23
C ARG A 64 5.72 -23.60 -5.19
N ASP A 65 4.92 -22.59 -5.45
CA ASP A 65 3.65 -22.75 -6.19
C ASP A 65 3.79 -22.49 -7.70
N ASN A 66 4.86 -21.81 -8.17
CA ASN A 66 4.97 -21.35 -9.57
C ASN A 66 6.28 -21.72 -10.28
N PHE A 67 7.29 -22.26 -9.60
CA PHE A 67 8.54 -22.71 -10.24
C PHE A 67 8.63 -24.23 -10.25
N ASN A 68 8.92 -24.80 -11.41
CA ASN A 68 9.32 -26.21 -11.49
C ASN A 68 10.76 -26.35 -10.96
N ASN A 69 10.98 -27.29 -10.04
CA ASN A 69 12.28 -27.57 -9.47
C ASN A 69 13.32 -28.03 -10.51
N GLU A 70 12.86 -28.56 -11.65
CA GLU A 70 13.73 -28.96 -12.77
C GLU A 70 14.15 -27.79 -13.67
N SER A 71 13.56 -26.60 -13.49
CA SER A 71 13.88 -25.40 -14.27
C SER A 71 15.04 -24.58 -13.69
N LYS A 72 15.87 -25.21 -12.85
CA LYS A 72 16.95 -24.57 -12.11
C LYS A 72 18.33 -24.95 -12.61
#